data_AF-A0AAJ8DLZ0-F1
#
_entry.id   AF-A0AAJ8DLZ0-F1
#
_cell.length_a   1.000
_cell.length_b   1.000
_cell.length_c   1.000
_cell.angle_alpha   90.00
_cell.angle_beta   90.00
_cell.angle_gamma   90.00
#
_symmetry.space_group_name_H-M   'P 1'
#
loop_
_entity.id
_entity.type
_entity.pdbx_description
1 polymer ?
#
loop_
_entity_poly.entity_id
_entity_poly.type
_entity_poly.pdbx_seq_one_letter_code
_entity_poly.pdbx_strand_id
1 'polypeptide(L)'
;MSQIGQNNMRYNGSLSKEKNLRRRQHGSSSEQDNDQSETASKRLKREDNVKSSCQRCEQHEREHKERMTEMETFYKEKLQEARSALKQKEEELKSFKDRVAPDLALSIKTGDTESMNNPVSKTKLTEMYNKLKLLQWPKIKDHLKSNAVSREFTRDLTQKMFKDAAEEMERKKKQIDEVFGLTENSSGLTPQKVKEFRQLTIHSLQMNLYHSRKEDLLQSPFLDDEAQYSQNVMENFRLLASECYWLGCLMALNDPPLQPDWENHVPGMDAWDIFPRNIKSV
;
A
#
# COMPACT_ATOMS: atom_id res chain seq x y z
N MET A 1 28.44 44.08 63.01
CA MET A 1 27.81 42.76 62.78
C MET A 1 27.72 42.61 61.27
N SER A 2 28.48 41.77 60.56
CA SER A 2 28.78 40.32 60.74
C SER A 2 27.59 39.45 60.35
N GLN A 3 27.68 38.30 59.66
CA GLN A 3 28.73 37.60 58.84
C GLN A 3 28.03 36.34 58.22
N ILE A 4 28.44 35.61 57.17
CA ILE A 4 29.55 35.60 56.17
C ILE A 4 28.95 34.91 54.88
N GLY A 5 29.56 34.68 53.71
CA GLY A 5 30.94 34.78 53.21
C GLY A 5 31.03 34.61 51.67
N GLN A 6 32.26 34.48 51.13
CA GLN A 6 32.62 34.60 49.70
C GLN A 6 33.20 33.25 49.16
N ASN A 7 33.18 32.82 47.88
CA ASN A 7 33.22 33.41 46.53
C ASN A 7 34.62 33.37 45.83
N ASN A 8 34.64 33.23 44.49
CA ASN A 8 35.72 33.48 43.49
C ASN A 8 36.82 32.44 43.09
N MET A 9 36.75 32.08 41.79
CA MET A 9 37.76 32.21 40.68
C MET A 9 39.11 31.43 40.57
N ARG A 10 39.26 30.87 39.35
CA ARG A 10 40.44 30.79 38.43
C ARG A 10 41.81 31.34 38.88
N TYR A 11 42.89 30.66 38.42
CA TYR A 11 43.96 31.27 37.62
C TYR A 11 44.72 30.24 36.72
N ASN A 12 45.54 30.72 35.78
CA ASN A 12 46.39 29.95 34.85
C ASN A 12 47.89 30.01 35.23
N GLY A 13 48.76 29.17 34.64
CA GLY A 13 50.13 29.60 34.27
C GLY A 13 51.32 28.71 34.67
N SER A 14 51.98 28.13 33.67
CA SER A 14 53.10 27.18 33.69
C SER A 14 54.52 27.73 34.02
N LEU A 15 55.49 26.80 34.24
CA LEU A 15 56.97 26.88 34.00
C LEU A 15 57.83 27.76 34.95
N SER A 16 59.04 27.41 35.47
CA SER A 16 60.19 26.64 34.92
C SER A 16 61.37 26.52 35.94
N LYS A 17 62.34 25.60 35.71
CA LYS A 17 63.79 25.62 36.13
C LYS A 17 64.20 25.50 37.64
N GLU A 18 65.41 25.04 38.08
CA GLU A 18 66.55 24.23 37.54
C GLU A 18 67.66 23.96 38.63
N LYS A 19 68.59 22.98 38.41
CA LYS A 19 69.99 22.82 38.95
C LYS A 19 70.34 21.99 40.22
N ASN A 20 71.10 20.88 40.00
CA ASN A 20 72.42 20.45 40.56
C ASN A 20 72.74 20.50 42.11
N LEU A 21 73.63 19.69 42.74
CA LEU A 21 74.99 19.23 42.34
C LEU A 21 75.68 18.24 43.36
N ARG A 22 76.66 17.40 42.91
CA ARG A 22 77.82 16.77 43.69
C ARG A 22 77.52 15.59 44.70
N ARG A 23 78.42 14.63 45.04
CA ARG A 23 79.85 14.31 44.68
C ARG A 23 80.31 12.83 45.03
N ARG A 24 81.05 12.17 44.10
CA ARG A 24 82.18 11.18 44.26
C ARG A 24 82.08 9.76 44.94
N GLN A 25 82.65 8.78 44.19
CA GLN A 25 83.63 7.70 44.56
C GLN A 25 83.20 6.23 44.84
N HIS A 26 84.18 5.33 44.62
CA HIS A 26 84.10 3.88 44.28
C HIS A 26 83.70 2.88 45.38
N GLY A 27 83.24 1.68 44.96
CA GLY A 27 83.21 0.44 45.74
C GLY A 27 82.30 -0.63 45.10
N SER A 28 82.69 -1.91 45.07
CA SER A 28 81.95 -3.00 44.37
C SER A 28 81.63 -4.21 45.25
N SER A 29 80.60 -4.96 44.83
CA SER A 29 80.34 -6.40 45.04
C SER A 29 79.89 -6.93 46.41
N SER A 30 78.63 -7.36 46.49
CA SER A 30 78.22 -8.64 47.13
C SER A 30 76.72 -9.00 46.95
N GLU A 31 76.23 -9.07 45.70
CA GLU A 31 74.84 -9.50 45.38
C GLU A 31 74.81 -10.48 44.19
N GLN A 32 75.18 -11.75 44.36
CA GLN A 32 75.21 -12.73 43.25
C GLN A 32 74.41 -14.03 43.44
N ASP A 33 74.04 -14.42 44.66
CA ASP A 33 73.47 -15.76 44.91
C ASP A 33 71.94 -15.86 44.73
N ASN A 34 71.21 -14.74 44.73
CA ASN A 34 69.74 -14.74 44.66
C ASN A 34 69.20 -14.81 43.21
N ASP A 35 69.98 -14.38 42.22
CA ASP A 35 69.51 -14.08 40.85
C ASP A 35 69.37 -15.35 39.96
N GLN A 36 70.07 -16.43 40.32
CA GLN A 36 70.08 -17.69 39.55
C GLN A 36 68.77 -18.51 39.70
N SER A 37 68.12 -18.44 40.87
CA SER A 37 66.88 -19.19 41.14
C SER A 37 65.69 -18.63 40.35
N GLU A 38 65.51 -17.30 40.37
CA GLU A 38 64.46 -16.63 39.58
C GLU A 38 64.64 -16.85 38.07
N THR A 39 65.87 -16.76 37.57
CA THR A 39 66.13 -16.88 36.12
C THR A 39 65.87 -18.30 35.59
N ALA A 40 66.10 -19.34 36.38
CA ALA A 40 65.70 -20.71 36.03
C ALA A 40 64.18 -20.87 35.93
N SER A 41 63.43 -20.41 36.94
CA SER A 41 61.95 -20.47 36.92
C SER A 41 61.33 -19.63 35.79
N LYS A 42 61.98 -18.50 35.43
CA LYS A 42 61.60 -17.65 34.29
C LYS A 42 61.94 -18.25 32.92
N ARG A 43 62.79 -19.30 32.83
CA ARG A 43 63.10 -20.01 31.57
C ARG A 43 62.09 -21.11 31.23
N LEU A 44 61.79 -22.04 32.15
CA LEU A 44 60.80 -23.10 31.88
C LEU A 44 59.44 -22.50 31.46
N LYS A 45 58.98 -21.48 32.20
CA LYS A 45 57.73 -20.74 31.90
C LYS A 45 57.71 -20.03 30.53
N ARG A 46 58.85 -19.90 29.85
CA ARG A 46 58.93 -19.39 28.47
C ARG A 46 58.91 -20.52 27.44
N GLU A 47 59.59 -21.63 27.70
CA GLU A 47 59.68 -22.75 26.75
C GLU A 47 58.35 -23.50 26.60
N ASP A 48 57.62 -23.73 27.69
CA ASP A 48 56.27 -24.31 27.65
C ASP A 48 55.26 -23.39 26.94
N ASN A 49 55.39 -22.07 27.16
CA ASN A 49 54.55 -21.06 26.53
C ASN A 49 54.80 -20.98 25.01
N VAL A 50 56.06 -21.09 24.57
CA VAL A 50 56.42 -21.12 23.13
C VAL A 50 55.90 -22.39 22.44
N LYS A 51 55.99 -23.57 23.07
CA LYS A 51 55.40 -24.80 22.52
C LYS A 51 53.87 -24.72 22.43
N SER A 52 53.22 -24.25 23.50
CA SER A 52 51.77 -24.02 23.55
C SER A 52 51.29 -23.06 22.44
N SER A 53 52.05 -21.98 22.20
CA SER A 53 51.76 -21.01 21.14
C SER A 53 51.76 -21.63 19.73
N CYS A 54 52.67 -22.58 19.46
CA CYS A 54 52.81 -23.16 18.12
C CYS A 54 51.59 -24.01 17.72
N GLN A 55 51.21 -24.99 18.56
CA GLN A 55 50.03 -25.84 18.30
C GLN A 55 48.73 -25.02 18.20
N ARG A 56 48.63 -23.91 18.96
CA ARG A 56 47.47 -23.03 18.95
C ARG A 56 47.27 -22.32 17.60
N CYS A 57 48.35 -21.98 16.89
CA CYS A 57 48.27 -21.41 15.54
C CYS A 57 47.79 -22.46 14.52
N GLU A 58 48.40 -23.65 14.50
CA GLU A 58 48.03 -24.75 13.59
C GLU A 58 46.59 -25.26 13.81
N GLN A 59 46.07 -25.13 15.04
CA GLN A 59 44.67 -25.41 15.35
C GLN A 59 43.74 -24.30 14.87
N HIS A 60 44.05 -23.03 15.16
CA HIS A 60 43.24 -21.89 14.72
C HIS A 60 43.15 -21.79 13.18
N GLU A 61 44.21 -22.16 12.45
CA GLU A 61 44.18 -22.20 10.98
C GLU A 61 43.27 -23.31 10.42
N ARG A 62 43.22 -24.48 11.08
CA ARG A 62 42.27 -25.56 10.74
C ARG A 62 40.83 -25.15 11.07
N GLU A 63 40.57 -24.64 12.28
CA GLU A 63 39.25 -24.14 12.70
C GLU A 63 38.76 -23.02 11.76
N HIS A 64 39.65 -22.14 11.30
CA HIS A 64 39.32 -21.11 10.31
C HIS A 64 38.98 -21.72 8.94
N LYS A 65 39.74 -22.71 8.47
CA LYS A 65 39.49 -23.41 7.19
C LYS A 65 38.19 -24.23 7.21
N GLU A 66 37.89 -24.87 8.32
CA GLU A 66 36.64 -25.60 8.56
C GLU A 66 35.46 -24.62 8.52
N ARG A 67 35.50 -23.54 9.30
CA ARG A 67 34.46 -22.48 9.30
C ARG A 67 34.25 -21.81 7.93
N MET A 68 35.32 -21.62 7.15
CA MET A 68 35.21 -21.12 5.77
C MET A 68 34.52 -22.15 4.86
N THR A 69 34.77 -23.44 5.05
CA THR A 69 34.15 -24.53 4.28
C THR A 69 32.67 -24.66 4.63
N GLU A 70 32.32 -24.64 5.93
CA GLU A 70 30.93 -24.64 6.44
C GLU A 70 30.13 -23.43 5.91
N MET A 71 30.76 -22.26 5.85
CA MET A 71 30.15 -21.05 5.30
C MET A 71 29.93 -21.17 3.79
N GLU A 72 30.87 -21.77 3.05
CA GLU A 72 30.74 -22.01 1.62
C GLU A 72 29.65 -23.05 1.30
N THR A 73 29.53 -24.13 2.07
CA THR A 73 28.44 -25.11 1.91
C THR A 73 27.08 -24.49 2.25
N PHE A 74 26.97 -23.76 3.37
CA PHE A 74 25.74 -23.06 3.75
C PHE A 74 25.24 -22.10 2.65
N TYR A 75 26.13 -21.29 2.06
CA TYR A 75 25.73 -20.39 0.97
C TYR A 75 25.40 -21.14 -0.33
N LYS A 76 26.09 -22.26 -0.65
CA LYS A 76 25.74 -23.11 -1.80
C LYS A 76 24.35 -23.74 -1.65
N GLU A 77 24.05 -24.27 -0.47
CA GLU A 77 22.75 -24.86 -0.14
C GLU A 77 21.63 -23.82 -0.24
N LYS A 78 21.80 -22.63 0.37
CA LYS A 78 20.83 -21.54 0.27
C LYS A 78 20.63 -21.04 -1.17
N LEU A 79 21.69 -21.02 -1.99
CA LEU A 79 21.59 -20.69 -3.42
C LEU A 79 20.82 -21.77 -4.21
N GLN A 80 21.00 -23.05 -3.87
CA GLN A 80 20.29 -24.17 -4.51
C GLN A 80 18.82 -24.24 -4.08
N GLU A 81 18.51 -23.99 -2.81
CA GLU A 81 17.15 -23.87 -2.28
C GLU A 81 16.39 -22.74 -3.01
N ALA A 82 16.99 -21.54 -3.07
CA ALA A 82 16.41 -20.39 -3.77
C ALA A 82 16.16 -20.66 -5.27
N ARG A 83 17.11 -21.32 -5.97
CA ARG A 83 16.95 -21.75 -7.37
C ARG A 83 15.82 -22.77 -7.54
N SER A 84 15.68 -23.70 -6.60
CA SER A 84 14.64 -24.73 -6.64
C SER A 84 13.24 -24.14 -6.42
N ALA A 85 13.11 -23.24 -5.44
CA ALA A 85 11.87 -22.51 -5.17
C ALA A 85 11.47 -21.59 -6.34
N LEU A 86 12.43 -20.92 -6.98
CA LEU A 86 12.20 -20.11 -8.18
C LEU A 86 11.70 -20.99 -9.34
N LYS A 87 12.37 -22.11 -9.62
CA LYS A 87 11.95 -23.06 -10.67
C LYS A 87 10.54 -23.59 -10.43
N GLN A 88 10.21 -23.97 -9.20
CA GLN A 88 8.85 -24.40 -8.85
C GLN A 88 7.81 -23.30 -9.15
N LYS A 89 8.12 -22.03 -8.85
CA LYS A 89 7.23 -20.90 -9.13
C LYS A 89 7.09 -20.60 -10.63
N GLU A 90 8.12 -20.84 -11.44
CA GLU A 90 8.02 -20.78 -12.91
C GLU A 90 7.15 -21.92 -13.47
N GLU A 91 7.27 -23.13 -12.93
CA GLU A 91 6.45 -24.30 -13.32
C GLU A 91 4.97 -24.12 -12.91
N GLU A 92 4.70 -23.61 -11.70
CA GLU A 92 3.36 -23.18 -11.26
C GLU A 92 2.77 -22.10 -12.16
N LEU A 93 3.54 -21.06 -12.48
CA LEU A 93 3.10 -19.95 -13.35
C LEU A 93 2.84 -20.42 -14.79
N LYS A 94 3.64 -21.36 -15.30
CA LYS A 94 3.42 -21.96 -16.62
C LYS A 94 2.14 -22.81 -16.62
N SER A 95 1.97 -23.70 -15.65
CA SER A 95 0.76 -24.52 -15.48
C SER A 95 -0.50 -23.65 -15.36
N PHE A 96 -0.42 -22.53 -14.62
CA PHE A 96 -1.50 -21.55 -14.54
C PHE A 96 -1.83 -20.91 -15.90
N LYS A 97 -0.81 -20.46 -16.65
CA LYS A 97 -0.99 -19.90 -18.01
C LYS A 97 -1.62 -20.92 -18.96
N ASP A 98 -1.09 -22.14 -19.02
CA ASP A 98 -1.56 -23.20 -19.90
C ASP A 98 -3.02 -23.59 -19.59
N ARG A 99 -3.43 -23.53 -18.31
CA ARG A 99 -4.81 -23.77 -17.87
C ARG A 99 -5.77 -22.60 -18.14
N VAL A 100 -5.30 -21.35 -18.10
CA VAL A 100 -6.14 -20.14 -18.30
C VAL A 100 -6.20 -19.70 -19.77
N ALA A 101 -5.24 -20.10 -20.60
CA ALA A 101 -5.22 -19.76 -22.03
C ALA A 101 -6.49 -20.16 -22.82
N PRO A 102 -7.16 -21.31 -22.57
CA PRO A 102 -8.42 -21.65 -23.24
C PRO A 102 -9.56 -20.68 -22.88
N ASP A 103 -9.75 -20.39 -21.58
CA ASP A 103 -10.79 -19.49 -21.10
C ASP A 103 -10.55 -18.05 -21.58
N LEU A 104 -9.29 -17.61 -21.55
CA LEU A 104 -8.87 -16.32 -22.11
C LEU A 104 -9.11 -16.26 -23.62
N ALA A 105 -8.80 -17.31 -24.37
CA ALA A 105 -9.03 -17.35 -25.83
C ALA A 105 -10.52 -17.37 -26.19
N LEU A 106 -11.37 -17.99 -25.38
CA LEU A 106 -12.83 -17.92 -25.52
C LEU A 106 -13.36 -16.52 -25.20
N SER A 107 -12.91 -15.91 -24.11
CA SER A 107 -13.27 -14.54 -23.71
C SER A 107 -12.84 -13.52 -24.77
N ILE A 108 -11.60 -13.61 -25.31
CA ILE A 108 -11.10 -12.75 -26.40
C ILE A 108 -11.94 -12.94 -27.67
N LYS A 109 -12.29 -14.18 -28.05
CA LYS A 109 -13.17 -14.45 -29.21
C LYS A 109 -14.59 -13.89 -29.04
N THR A 110 -15.04 -13.70 -27.81
CA THR A 110 -16.37 -13.18 -27.47
C THR A 110 -16.36 -11.65 -27.24
N GLY A 111 -15.17 -11.06 -27.08
CA GLY A 111 -14.99 -9.63 -26.77
C GLY A 111 -15.18 -9.27 -25.29
N ASP A 112 -15.62 -10.20 -24.44
CA ASP A 112 -15.96 -9.97 -23.02
C ASP A 112 -14.74 -10.05 -22.08
N THR A 113 -13.52 -9.84 -22.60
CA THR A 113 -12.30 -9.70 -21.78
C THR A 113 -12.25 -8.33 -21.10
N GLU A 114 -12.82 -8.24 -19.91
CA GLU A 114 -12.54 -7.12 -19.02
C GLU A 114 -11.04 -7.04 -18.65
N SER A 115 -10.47 -5.83 -18.68
CA SER A 115 -9.12 -5.61 -18.17
C SER A 115 -9.12 -5.69 -16.64
N MET A 116 -8.48 -6.73 -16.08
CA MET A 116 -8.30 -6.92 -14.63
C MET A 116 -7.60 -5.74 -13.92
N ASN A 117 -6.90 -4.89 -14.67
CA ASN A 117 -6.22 -3.70 -14.17
C ASN A 117 -7.10 -2.44 -14.22
N ASN A 118 -8.29 -2.49 -14.83
CA ASN A 118 -9.24 -1.37 -14.83
C ASN A 118 -10.02 -1.35 -13.50
N PRO A 119 -9.85 -0.33 -12.64
CA PRO A 119 -10.57 -0.28 -11.36
C PRO A 119 -12.08 -0.07 -11.52
N VAL A 120 -12.55 0.29 -12.72
CA VAL A 120 -13.97 0.50 -13.05
C VAL A 120 -14.46 -0.45 -14.16
N SER A 121 -13.93 -1.67 -14.19
CA SER A 121 -14.47 -2.73 -15.03
C SER A 121 -15.90 -3.12 -14.61
N LYS A 122 -16.72 -3.65 -15.52
CA LYS A 122 -18.10 -4.13 -15.26
C LYS A 122 -18.19 -5.08 -14.04
N THR A 123 -17.25 -6.00 -13.90
CA THR A 123 -17.08 -6.86 -12.72
C THR A 123 -16.74 -6.06 -11.47
N LYS A 124 -15.83 -5.08 -11.55
CA LYS A 124 -15.45 -4.24 -10.40
C LYS A 124 -16.56 -3.28 -9.95
N LEU A 125 -17.33 -2.73 -10.88
CA LEU A 125 -18.52 -1.93 -10.60
C LEU A 125 -19.62 -2.79 -9.95
N THR A 126 -19.77 -4.04 -10.38
CA THR A 126 -20.66 -5.02 -9.73
C THR A 126 -20.21 -5.33 -8.29
N GLU A 127 -18.90 -5.47 -8.02
CA GLU A 127 -18.40 -5.55 -6.65
C GLU A 127 -18.72 -4.28 -5.83
N MET A 128 -18.56 -3.09 -6.40
CA MET A 128 -18.82 -1.82 -5.70
C MET A 128 -20.30 -1.67 -5.35
N TYR A 129 -21.19 -1.98 -6.28
CA TYR A 129 -22.64 -2.01 -6.06
C TYR A 129 -23.02 -2.99 -4.96
N ASN A 130 -22.45 -4.20 -4.96
CA ASN A 130 -22.67 -5.17 -3.90
C ASN A 130 -22.12 -4.70 -2.54
N LYS A 131 -20.99 -3.98 -2.49
CA LYS A 131 -20.47 -3.37 -1.25
C LYS A 131 -21.37 -2.24 -0.75
N LEU A 132 -21.88 -1.37 -1.62
CA LEU A 132 -22.89 -0.36 -1.29
C LEU A 132 -24.13 -1.02 -0.68
N LYS A 133 -24.73 -1.98 -1.40
CA LYS A 133 -25.96 -2.68 -1.01
C LYS A 133 -25.83 -3.52 0.27
N LEU A 134 -24.72 -4.24 0.45
CA LEU A 134 -24.58 -5.23 1.52
C LEU A 134 -23.82 -4.72 2.76
N LEU A 135 -23.00 -3.67 2.63
CA LEU A 135 -22.11 -3.20 3.71
C LEU A 135 -22.36 -1.76 4.14
N GLN A 136 -22.82 -0.87 3.24
CA GLN A 136 -23.07 0.54 3.57
C GLN A 136 -24.55 0.81 3.81
N TRP A 137 -25.42 0.34 2.90
CA TRP A 137 -26.88 0.52 3.00
C TRP A 137 -27.45 0.08 4.36
N PRO A 138 -27.12 -1.09 4.96
CA PRO A 138 -27.67 -1.47 6.26
C PRO A 138 -27.37 -0.45 7.37
N LYS A 139 -26.17 0.13 7.40
CA LYS A 139 -25.77 1.13 8.41
C LYS A 139 -26.60 2.41 8.28
N ILE A 140 -26.81 2.87 7.05
CA ILE A 140 -27.58 4.09 6.74
C ILE A 140 -29.07 3.83 7.02
N LYS A 141 -29.60 2.71 6.52
CA LYS A 141 -30.96 2.21 6.72
C LYS A 141 -31.37 2.21 8.19
N ASP A 142 -30.53 1.67 9.07
CA ASP A 142 -30.87 1.58 10.50
C ASP A 142 -30.95 2.97 11.16
N HIS A 143 -30.12 3.93 10.73
CA HIS A 143 -30.24 5.33 11.16
C HIS A 143 -31.51 6.00 10.61
N LEU A 144 -31.77 5.91 9.31
CA LEU A 144 -32.97 6.51 8.68
C LEU A 144 -34.27 5.95 9.27
N LYS A 145 -34.36 4.62 9.42
CA LYS A 145 -35.49 3.91 10.03
C LYS A 145 -35.70 4.32 11.50
N SER A 146 -34.62 4.51 12.27
CA SER A 146 -34.71 4.99 13.66
C SER A 146 -35.16 6.44 13.78
N ASN A 147 -34.94 7.25 12.73
CA ASN A 147 -35.41 8.64 12.65
C ASN A 147 -36.78 8.76 11.94
N ALA A 148 -37.55 7.68 11.81
CA ALA A 148 -38.88 7.63 11.21
C ALA A 148 -38.97 8.16 9.75
N VAL A 149 -37.86 8.13 9.01
CA VAL A 149 -37.79 8.53 7.60
C VAL A 149 -38.63 7.61 6.73
N SER A 150 -39.32 8.16 5.71
CA SER A 150 -40.04 7.35 4.72
C SER A 150 -39.07 6.49 3.90
N ARG A 151 -39.38 5.19 3.83
CA ARG A 151 -38.72 4.24 2.94
C ARG A 151 -38.89 4.65 1.48
N GLU A 152 -40.10 5.08 1.11
CA GLU A 152 -40.50 5.46 -0.23
C GLU A 152 -39.64 6.64 -0.70
N PHE A 153 -39.56 7.69 0.11
CA PHE A 153 -38.64 8.82 -0.11
C PHE A 153 -37.18 8.35 -0.28
N THR A 154 -36.71 7.45 0.59
CA THR A 154 -35.33 6.94 0.54
C THR A 154 -35.06 6.13 -0.75
N ARG A 155 -36.03 5.30 -1.19
CA ARG A 155 -35.99 4.58 -2.47
C ARG A 155 -35.95 5.55 -3.64
N ASP A 156 -36.82 6.55 -3.63
CA ASP A 156 -37.03 7.46 -4.76
C ASP A 156 -35.83 8.42 -4.91
N LEU A 157 -35.24 8.87 -3.80
CA LEU A 157 -33.92 9.53 -3.78
C LEU A 157 -32.81 8.63 -4.34
N THR A 158 -32.75 7.36 -3.93
CA THR A 158 -31.74 6.41 -4.42
C THR A 158 -31.86 6.22 -5.94
N GLN A 159 -33.09 6.04 -6.45
CA GLN A 159 -33.37 5.93 -7.88
C GLN A 159 -33.01 7.22 -8.64
N LYS A 160 -33.40 8.39 -8.11
CA LYS A 160 -33.05 9.70 -8.66
C LYS A 160 -31.54 9.86 -8.80
N MET A 161 -30.75 9.55 -7.77
CA MET A 161 -29.29 9.72 -7.83
C MET A 161 -28.60 8.83 -8.87
N PHE A 162 -29.06 7.59 -9.09
CA PHE A 162 -28.57 6.77 -10.20
C PHE A 162 -29.02 7.30 -11.58
N LYS A 163 -30.24 7.81 -11.69
CA LYS A 163 -30.80 8.37 -12.92
C LYS A 163 -30.10 9.67 -13.32
N ASP A 164 -30.03 10.65 -12.42
CA ASP A 164 -29.39 11.94 -12.63
C ASP A 164 -27.92 11.76 -13.06
N ALA A 165 -27.20 10.82 -12.43
CA ALA A 165 -25.84 10.45 -12.79
C ALA A 165 -25.74 9.87 -14.22
N ALA A 166 -26.68 9.01 -14.62
CA ALA A 166 -26.71 8.45 -15.96
C ALA A 166 -27.01 9.52 -17.02
N GLU A 167 -27.98 10.41 -16.77
CA GLU A 167 -28.32 11.52 -17.67
C GLU A 167 -27.15 12.52 -17.81
N GLU A 168 -26.46 12.87 -16.72
CA GLU A 168 -25.29 13.76 -16.75
C GLU A 168 -24.07 13.11 -17.44
N MET A 169 -23.82 11.81 -17.25
CA MET A 169 -22.75 11.12 -17.97
C MET A 169 -23.06 10.95 -19.47
N GLU A 170 -24.30 10.67 -19.83
CA GLU A 170 -24.75 10.60 -21.22
C GLU A 170 -24.63 11.98 -21.91
N ARG A 171 -24.98 13.06 -21.20
CA ARG A 171 -24.74 14.43 -21.65
C ARG A 171 -23.25 14.72 -21.84
N LYS A 172 -22.36 14.25 -20.95
CA LYS A 172 -20.91 14.36 -21.13
C LYS A 172 -20.39 13.51 -22.31
N LYS A 173 -20.92 12.30 -22.55
CA LYS A 173 -20.56 11.47 -23.73
C LYS A 173 -20.89 12.22 -25.02
N LYS A 174 -22.08 12.81 -25.13
CA LYS A 174 -22.48 13.62 -26.28
C LYS A 174 -21.57 14.83 -26.52
N GLN A 175 -21.14 15.53 -25.46
CA GLN A 175 -20.15 16.61 -25.59
C GLN A 175 -18.76 16.11 -26.03
N ILE A 176 -18.34 14.91 -25.61
CA ILE A 176 -17.12 14.27 -26.13
C ILE A 176 -17.29 13.94 -27.63
N ASP A 177 -18.45 13.42 -28.02
CA ASP A 177 -18.76 13.08 -29.42
C ASP A 177 -18.82 14.31 -30.33
N GLU A 178 -19.39 15.42 -29.87
CA GLU A 178 -19.33 16.73 -30.53
C GLU A 178 -17.89 17.20 -30.77
N VAL A 179 -17.03 17.14 -29.74
CA VAL A 179 -15.61 17.54 -29.82
C VAL A 179 -14.82 16.66 -30.80
N PHE A 180 -15.15 15.38 -30.93
CA PHE A 180 -14.54 14.46 -31.90
C PHE A 180 -15.24 14.42 -33.26
N GLY A 181 -16.27 15.25 -33.49
CA GLY A 181 -17.00 15.34 -34.76
C GLY A 181 -17.90 14.13 -35.06
N LEU A 182 -18.25 13.33 -34.06
CA LEU A 182 -18.99 12.06 -34.16
C LEU A 182 -20.53 12.23 -34.19
N THR A 183 -20.99 13.42 -34.58
CA THR A 183 -22.44 13.71 -34.67
C THR A 183 -23.08 12.99 -35.86
N GLU A 184 -24.39 12.73 -35.78
CA GLU A 184 -25.17 11.97 -36.78
C GLU A 184 -25.09 12.56 -38.21
N ASN A 185 -24.77 13.85 -38.33
CA ASN A 185 -24.61 14.56 -39.59
C ASN A 185 -23.26 14.31 -40.30
N SER A 186 -22.32 13.56 -39.68
CA SER A 186 -21.00 13.27 -40.25
C SER A 186 -21.07 12.15 -41.31
N SER A 187 -21.27 12.54 -42.57
CA SER A 187 -21.50 11.62 -43.71
C SER A 187 -20.25 10.87 -44.23
N GLY A 188 -19.34 10.45 -43.35
CA GLY A 188 -18.07 9.81 -43.73
C GLY A 188 -17.55 8.82 -42.69
N LEU A 189 -16.65 7.92 -43.10
CA LEU A 189 -16.03 6.98 -42.15
C LEU A 189 -15.18 7.75 -41.12
N THR A 190 -15.62 7.71 -39.86
CA THR A 190 -14.81 8.13 -38.72
C THR A 190 -13.43 7.44 -38.76
N PRO A 191 -12.31 8.20 -38.78
CA PRO A 191 -10.98 7.61 -38.73
C PRO A 191 -10.80 6.80 -37.44
N GLN A 192 -10.24 5.59 -37.54
CA GLN A 192 -10.08 4.67 -36.40
C GLN A 192 -9.41 5.33 -35.19
N LYS A 193 -8.37 6.16 -35.41
CA LYS A 193 -7.69 6.94 -34.36
C LYS A 193 -8.61 7.90 -33.59
N VAL A 194 -9.65 8.45 -34.23
CA VAL A 194 -10.63 9.33 -33.54
C VAL A 194 -11.48 8.52 -32.56
N LYS A 195 -11.85 7.27 -32.91
CA LYS A 195 -12.54 6.37 -31.99
C LYS A 195 -11.65 6.00 -30.79
N GLU A 196 -10.37 5.72 -31.04
CA GLU A 196 -9.37 5.42 -30.00
C GLU A 196 -9.16 6.61 -29.05
N PHE A 197 -9.02 7.84 -29.56
CA PHE A 197 -8.93 9.04 -28.72
C PHE A 197 -10.22 9.29 -27.93
N ARG A 198 -11.39 9.10 -28.54
CA ARG A 198 -12.70 9.22 -27.86
C ARG A 198 -12.85 8.21 -26.71
N GLN A 199 -12.45 6.96 -26.93
CA GLN A 199 -12.40 5.94 -25.87
C GLN A 199 -11.42 6.32 -24.75
N LEU A 200 -10.23 6.84 -25.10
CA LEU A 200 -9.25 7.33 -24.12
C LEU A 200 -9.78 8.52 -23.30
N THR A 201 -10.54 9.44 -23.91
CA THR A 201 -11.19 10.56 -23.19
C THR A 201 -12.26 10.06 -22.22
N ILE A 202 -13.11 9.11 -22.62
CA ILE A 202 -14.11 8.49 -21.74
C ILE A 202 -13.42 7.77 -20.58
N HIS A 203 -12.37 7.00 -20.84
CA HIS A 203 -11.60 6.33 -19.79
C HIS A 203 -10.88 7.34 -18.85
N SER A 204 -10.37 8.45 -19.38
CA SER A 204 -9.78 9.52 -18.56
C SER A 204 -10.80 10.16 -17.63
N LEU A 205 -12.03 10.38 -18.10
CA LEU A 205 -13.16 10.87 -17.30
C LEU A 205 -13.57 9.86 -16.22
N GLN A 206 -13.67 8.57 -16.55
CA GLN A 206 -13.91 7.49 -15.59
C GLN A 206 -12.85 7.49 -14.47
N MET A 207 -11.56 7.55 -14.83
CA MET A 207 -10.46 7.53 -13.86
C MET A 207 -10.43 8.79 -12.98
N ASN A 208 -10.80 9.95 -13.54
CA ASN A 208 -10.96 11.19 -12.77
C ASN A 208 -12.08 11.05 -11.72
N LEU A 209 -13.25 10.54 -12.12
CA LEU A 209 -14.38 10.29 -11.21
C LEU A 209 -14.07 9.22 -10.16
N TYR A 210 -13.38 8.14 -10.52
CA TYR A 210 -12.97 7.09 -9.59
C TYR A 210 -12.04 7.59 -8.48
N HIS A 211 -11.19 8.57 -8.77
CA HIS A 211 -10.29 9.20 -7.80
C HIS A 211 -10.84 10.49 -7.17
N SER A 212 -12.02 10.97 -7.57
CA SER A 212 -12.70 12.11 -6.95
C SER A 212 -13.25 11.78 -5.56
N ARG A 213 -13.50 12.80 -4.74
CA ARG A 213 -14.32 12.66 -3.53
C ARG A 213 -15.79 12.60 -3.95
N LYS A 214 -16.56 11.70 -3.34
CA LYS A 214 -17.96 11.45 -3.75
C LYS A 214 -18.85 12.63 -3.39
N GLU A 215 -18.53 13.28 -2.27
CA GLU A 215 -19.23 14.43 -1.70
C GLU A 215 -19.11 15.66 -2.62
N ASP A 216 -17.93 15.83 -3.26
CA ASP A 216 -17.64 16.94 -4.18
C ASP A 216 -18.41 16.80 -5.52
N LEU A 217 -18.98 15.62 -5.82
CA LEU A 217 -19.81 15.39 -7.01
C LEU A 217 -21.27 15.83 -6.81
N LEU A 218 -21.75 15.97 -5.57
CA LEU A 218 -23.08 16.48 -5.27
C LEU A 218 -23.04 18.00 -5.08
N GLN A 219 -23.62 18.74 -6.04
CA GLN A 219 -23.91 20.16 -5.86
C GLN A 219 -24.96 20.35 -4.76
N SER A 220 -24.93 21.49 -4.07
CA SER A 220 -25.89 21.86 -3.03
C SER A 220 -26.85 22.95 -3.55
N PRO A 221 -28.16 22.89 -3.23
CA PRO A 221 -28.85 21.79 -2.54
C PRO A 221 -28.98 20.54 -3.43
N PHE A 222 -29.14 19.37 -2.81
CA PHE A 222 -29.40 18.10 -3.52
C PHE A 222 -30.74 17.45 -3.16
N LEU A 223 -31.42 17.97 -2.11
CA LEU A 223 -32.85 17.79 -1.87
C LEU A 223 -33.54 19.15 -1.85
N ASP A 224 -34.80 19.21 -2.26
CA ASP A 224 -35.60 20.45 -2.16
C ASP A 224 -36.04 20.76 -0.72
N ASP A 225 -36.13 19.70 0.12
CA ASP A 225 -36.67 19.73 1.50
C ASP A 225 -35.59 19.55 2.60
N GLU A 226 -34.33 19.99 2.38
CA GLU A 226 -33.22 19.83 3.35
C GLU A 226 -33.56 20.36 4.77
N ALA A 227 -34.45 21.37 4.87
CA ALA A 227 -34.88 21.95 6.14
C ALA A 227 -35.84 21.09 6.99
N GLN A 228 -36.40 20.00 6.44
CA GLN A 228 -37.32 19.12 7.18
C GLN A 228 -36.59 18.08 8.07
N TYR A 229 -35.29 17.88 7.87
CA TYR A 229 -34.52 16.81 8.51
C TYR A 229 -33.51 17.32 9.53
N SER A 230 -33.19 16.49 10.53
CA SER A 230 -32.09 16.78 11.45
C SER A 230 -30.75 16.67 10.70
N GLN A 231 -29.74 17.43 11.14
CA GLN A 231 -28.42 17.45 10.50
C GLN A 231 -27.84 16.04 10.31
N ASN A 232 -28.00 15.14 11.29
CA ASN A 232 -27.48 13.78 11.19
C ASN A 232 -28.25 12.88 10.21
N VAL A 233 -29.56 13.09 10.04
CA VAL A 233 -30.33 12.45 8.95
C VAL A 233 -29.86 13.01 7.59
N MET A 234 -29.59 14.31 7.51
CA MET A 234 -29.10 14.97 6.31
C MET A 234 -27.69 14.50 5.90
N GLU A 235 -26.79 14.27 6.88
CA GLU A 235 -25.47 13.65 6.69
C GLU A 235 -25.61 12.22 6.14
N ASN A 236 -26.54 11.41 6.68
CA ASN A 236 -26.81 10.06 6.19
C ASN A 236 -27.38 10.05 4.76
N PHE A 237 -28.30 10.98 4.44
CA PHE A 237 -28.79 11.15 3.06
C PHE A 237 -27.69 11.61 2.11
N ARG A 238 -26.79 12.51 2.53
CA ARG A 238 -25.68 12.99 1.68
C ARG A 238 -24.70 11.87 1.36
N LEU A 239 -24.39 11.02 2.35
CA LEU A 239 -23.56 9.83 2.15
C LEU A 239 -24.23 8.80 1.22
N LEU A 240 -25.53 8.56 1.37
CA LEU A 240 -26.27 7.65 0.49
C LEU A 240 -26.28 8.19 -0.95
N ALA A 241 -26.61 9.47 -1.11
CA ALA A 241 -26.67 10.13 -2.41
C ALA A 241 -25.30 10.22 -3.09
N SER A 242 -24.23 10.53 -2.35
CA SER A 242 -22.87 10.65 -2.92
C SER A 242 -22.36 9.30 -3.42
N GLU A 243 -22.55 8.22 -2.64
CA GLU A 243 -22.24 6.85 -3.06
C GLU A 243 -23.03 6.41 -4.30
N CYS A 244 -24.35 6.68 -4.33
CA CYS A 244 -25.21 6.29 -5.46
C CYS A 244 -24.91 7.09 -6.73
N TYR A 245 -24.73 8.40 -6.62
CA TYR A 245 -24.42 9.28 -7.76
C TYR A 245 -23.03 8.99 -8.32
N TRP A 246 -22.01 8.86 -7.46
CA TRP A 246 -20.64 8.47 -7.87
C TRP A 246 -20.63 7.13 -8.62
N LEU A 247 -21.26 6.10 -8.05
CA LEU A 247 -21.29 4.78 -8.66
C LEU A 247 -22.13 4.78 -9.95
N GLY A 248 -23.25 5.50 -9.97
CA GLY A 248 -24.06 5.73 -11.17
C GLY A 248 -23.26 6.38 -12.30
N CYS A 249 -22.41 7.36 -12.00
CA CYS A 249 -21.53 7.98 -12.99
C CYS A 249 -20.57 6.94 -13.62
N LEU A 250 -19.92 6.13 -12.79
CA LEU A 250 -18.96 5.12 -13.27
C LEU A 250 -19.65 4.01 -14.07
N MET A 251 -20.84 3.57 -13.64
CA MET A 251 -21.67 2.59 -14.33
C MET A 251 -22.18 3.09 -15.68
N ALA A 252 -22.66 4.34 -15.76
CA ALA A 252 -23.12 4.94 -17.01
C ALA A 252 -21.99 5.16 -18.02
N LEU A 253 -20.75 5.41 -17.55
CA LEU A 253 -19.57 5.53 -18.42
C LEU A 253 -19.00 4.18 -18.91
N ASN A 254 -19.46 3.03 -18.40
CA ASN A 254 -19.03 1.72 -18.90
C ASN A 254 -19.43 1.52 -20.38
N ASP A 255 -18.76 0.58 -21.05
CA ASP A 255 -19.06 0.15 -22.41
C ASP A 255 -19.34 -1.37 -22.40
N PRO A 256 -20.59 -1.83 -22.66
CA PRO A 256 -21.82 -1.04 -22.76
C PRO A 256 -22.21 -0.39 -21.41
N PRO A 257 -23.09 0.63 -21.38
CA PRO A 257 -23.49 1.30 -20.15
C PRO A 257 -24.21 0.37 -19.17
N LEU A 258 -24.04 0.59 -17.87
CA LEU A 258 -24.67 -0.23 -16.82
C LEU A 258 -25.65 0.60 -15.98
N GLN A 259 -26.74 -0.03 -15.52
CA GLN A 259 -27.64 0.54 -14.52
C GLN A 259 -28.19 -0.54 -13.56
N PRO A 260 -28.56 -0.20 -12.31
CA PRO A 260 -29.30 -1.11 -11.44
C PRO A 260 -30.63 -1.53 -12.10
N ASP A 261 -31.00 -2.80 -11.96
CA ASP A 261 -32.20 -3.34 -12.61
C ASP A 261 -33.47 -3.04 -11.79
N TRP A 262 -33.96 -1.80 -11.91
CA TRP A 262 -35.15 -1.31 -11.20
C TRP A 262 -36.46 -1.98 -11.64
N GLU A 263 -36.55 -2.45 -12.90
CA GLU A 263 -37.74 -3.09 -13.45
C GLU A 263 -37.93 -4.51 -12.89
N ASN A 264 -36.86 -5.31 -12.87
CA ASN A 264 -36.90 -6.66 -12.29
C ASN A 264 -36.59 -6.66 -10.78
N HIS A 265 -36.76 -5.52 -10.11
CA HIS A 265 -36.57 -5.42 -8.66
C HIS A 265 -37.72 -6.10 -7.91
N VAL A 266 -37.53 -7.39 -7.58
CA VAL A 266 -38.36 -8.11 -6.61
C VAL A 266 -37.91 -7.72 -5.19
N PRO A 267 -38.77 -7.09 -4.37
CA PRO A 267 -38.47 -6.78 -2.97
C PRO A 267 -38.12 -8.04 -2.17
N GLY A 268 -37.30 -7.89 -1.13
CA GLY A 268 -36.95 -8.99 -0.24
C GLY A 268 -38.05 -9.31 0.77
N MET A 269 -37.72 -10.18 1.73
CA MET A 269 -38.52 -10.32 2.96
C MET A 269 -38.45 -9.05 3.81
N ASP A 270 -37.37 -8.27 3.70
CA ASP A 270 -37.26 -6.96 4.31
C ASP A 270 -37.87 -5.89 3.39
N ALA A 271 -38.86 -5.19 3.91
CA ALA A 271 -39.53 -4.08 3.22
C ALA A 271 -38.54 -2.98 2.77
N TRP A 272 -37.38 -2.84 3.42
CA TRP A 272 -36.31 -1.86 3.15
C TRP A 272 -35.19 -2.38 2.23
N ASP A 273 -35.38 -3.49 1.51
CA ASP A 273 -34.44 -3.94 0.47
C ASP A 273 -34.56 -3.09 -0.82
N ILE A 274 -34.40 -1.77 -0.73
CA ILE A 274 -34.68 -0.81 -1.82
C ILE A 274 -33.78 -0.94 -3.06
N PHE A 275 -32.68 -1.68 -2.96
CA PHE A 275 -31.70 -1.85 -4.04
C PHE A 275 -32.03 -3.10 -4.89
N PRO A 276 -32.06 -3.00 -6.24
CA PRO A 276 -32.08 -4.12 -7.17
C PRO A 276 -31.12 -5.25 -6.83
N ARG A 277 -31.49 -6.49 -7.17
CA ARG A 277 -30.61 -7.66 -7.03
C ARG A 277 -29.53 -7.69 -8.10
N ASN A 278 -29.86 -7.21 -9.30
CA ASN A 278 -29.04 -7.29 -10.49
C ASN A 278 -28.66 -5.89 -11.00
N ILE A 279 -27.62 -5.85 -11.81
CA ILE A 279 -27.30 -4.74 -12.72
C ILE A 279 -27.62 -5.26 -14.13
N LYS A 280 -28.18 -4.40 -14.98
CA LYS A 280 -28.38 -4.68 -16.41
C LYS A 280 -27.52 -3.76 -17.27
N SER A 281 -27.20 -4.22 -18.48
CA SER A 281 -26.77 -3.32 -19.55
C SER A 281 -27.92 -2.41 -19.95
N VAL A 282 -27.56 -1.24 -20.46
CA VAL A 282 -28.42 -0.41 -21.32
C VAL A 282 -27.98 -0.61 -22.78
#